data_AF-A0A2G9GKP3-F1
#
_entry.id   AF-A0A2G9GKP3-F1
#
_cell.length_a   1.000
_cell.length_b   1.000
_cell.length_c   1.000
_cell.angle_alpha   90.00
_cell.angle_beta   90.00
_cell.angle_gamma   90.00
#
_symmetry.space_group_name_H-M   'P 1'
#
loop_
_entity.id
_entity.type
_entity.pdbx_description
1 polymer ?
#
loop_
_entity_poly.entity_id
_entity_poly.type
_entity_poly.pdbx_seq_one_letter_code
_entity_poly.pdbx_strand_id
1 'polypeptide(L)'
;MSDPSQADPRRVTVKKEAFSRPYAHVNEETPRMEPLLQQSVERGVRDQQNSKLAEKSEAAESDEDSIRYLTSETFFDMVLAKSHVQQSFQLQLPARIVRELPKATVPVVLRYNCKNWNLSYIGNCKAPRFDTGWRNFVNDNNLKSGDACVFELKECSPENIRFKVHILRGDLPPELATAVETHGTKDNPIDVD
;
A
#
# COMPACT_ATOMS: atom_id res chain seq x y z
N MET A 1 -25.71 -41.93 54.26
CA MET A 1 -24.46 -41.73 55.03
C MET A 1 -23.61 -40.70 54.30
N SER A 2 -22.54 -40.22 54.94
CA SER A 2 -21.93 -38.92 54.66
C SER A 2 -20.96 -38.86 53.48
N ASP A 3 -20.79 -37.64 52.97
CA ASP A 3 -19.62 -37.06 52.29
C ASP A 3 -18.48 -36.79 53.32
N PRO A 4 -17.23 -36.36 53.00
CA PRO A 4 -16.41 -36.34 51.75
C PRO A 4 -15.04 -37.09 51.91
N SER A 5 -14.03 -36.77 51.06
CA SER A 5 -12.68 -36.27 51.47
C SER A 5 -11.37 -37.04 51.06
N GLN A 6 -10.34 -36.25 50.67
CA GLN A 6 -8.86 -36.44 50.75
C GLN A 6 -8.04 -37.47 49.91
N ALA A 7 -7.27 -36.94 48.94
CA ALA A 7 -5.79 -36.90 48.80
C ALA A 7 -4.82 -38.13 48.68
N ASP A 8 -3.71 -37.86 47.97
CA ASP A 8 -2.47 -38.63 47.71
C ASP A 8 -1.63 -38.94 48.98
N PRO A 9 -0.91 -40.09 49.05
CA PRO A 9 0.56 -40.02 49.04
C PRO A 9 1.36 -41.21 48.43
N ARG A 10 2.24 -40.90 47.46
CA ARG A 10 3.66 -41.36 47.33
C ARG A 10 3.99 -42.84 46.97
N ARG A 11 5.12 -43.04 46.25
CA ARG A 11 5.92 -44.30 46.28
C ARG A 11 7.42 -44.05 46.53
N VAL A 12 8.06 -45.03 47.17
CA VAL A 12 9.35 -45.02 47.90
C VAL A 12 10.02 -46.40 47.67
N THR A 13 11.35 -46.60 47.56
CA THR A 13 12.51 -45.68 47.46
C THR A 13 13.76 -46.41 46.92
N VAL A 14 14.70 -45.64 46.34
CA VAL A 14 16.17 -45.82 46.13
C VAL A 14 16.86 -47.09 46.68
N LYS A 15 17.87 -47.63 45.94
CA LYS A 15 19.23 -48.14 46.36
C LYS A 15 19.82 -49.08 45.26
N LYS A 16 21.14 -49.29 45.07
CA LYS A 16 22.36 -48.92 45.85
C LYS A 16 23.67 -48.97 45.00
N GLU A 17 24.72 -48.27 45.48
CA GLU A 17 26.19 -48.52 45.54
C GLU A 17 26.89 -49.58 44.62
N ALA A 18 28.21 -49.59 44.36
CA ALA A 18 29.39 -49.02 45.03
C ALA A 18 30.45 -48.49 44.01
N PHE A 19 31.29 -47.47 44.25
CA PHE A 19 32.35 -47.25 45.27
C PHE A 19 33.67 -48.04 45.04
N SER A 20 34.67 -47.37 44.44
CA SER A 20 36.05 -47.37 44.96
C SER A 20 36.86 -46.15 44.41
N ARG A 21 38.01 -45.88 45.03
CA ARG A 21 38.96 -44.75 44.86
C ARG A 21 40.41 -45.34 45.00
N PRO A 22 41.57 -44.62 44.98
CA PRO A 22 41.77 -43.28 45.59
C PRO A 22 42.97 -42.38 45.14
N TYR A 23 43.13 -41.25 45.86
CA TYR A 23 44.33 -40.40 46.13
C TYR A 23 45.26 -39.93 44.99
N ALA A 24 45.81 -38.70 44.94
CA ALA A 24 45.60 -37.38 45.60
C ALA A 24 46.49 -36.36 44.80
N HIS A 25 47.01 -35.16 45.18
CA HIS A 25 46.97 -34.14 46.26
C HIS A 25 47.74 -32.89 45.70
N VAL A 26 47.72 -31.61 46.12
CA VAL A 26 47.14 -30.78 47.22
C VAL A 26 46.80 -29.35 46.63
N ASN A 27 46.53 -28.37 47.49
CA ASN A 27 46.48 -26.88 47.37
C ASN A 27 45.10 -26.28 46.98
N GLU A 28 44.37 -25.59 47.87
CA GLU A 28 44.61 -24.27 48.53
C GLU A 28 44.40 -23.09 47.56
N GLU A 29 43.50 -22.11 47.76
CA GLU A 29 42.46 -21.86 48.80
C GLU A 29 41.17 -21.28 48.16
N THR A 30 40.11 -21.04 48.94
CA THR A 30 38.92 -20.26 48.51
C THR A 30 38.72 -19.03 49.39
N PRO A 31 38.36 -17.87 48.81
CA PRO A 31 36.97 -17.45 49.01
C PRO A 31 36.25 -16.84 47.78
N ARG A 32 34.94 -17.09 47.77
CA ARG A 32 33.89 -16.52 46.91
C ARG A 32 33.77 -14.99 47.06
N MET A 33 33.85 -14.23 45.97
CA MET A 33 33.00 -13.07 45.61
C MET A 33 33.43 -12.52 44.23
N GLU A 34 32.50 -12.37 43.28
CA GLU A 34 32.75 -11.81 41.94
C GLU A 34 32.82 -10.27 41.96
N PRO A 35 33.89 -9.63 41.45
CA PRO A 35 34.01 -8.17 41.40
C PRO A 35 33.36 -7.58 40.13
N LEU A 36 32.63 -6.47 40.31
CA LEU A 36 31.84 -5.79 39.28
C LEU A 36 32.69 -5.03 38.24
N LEU A 37 33.30 -5.74 37.28
CA LEU A 37 34.03 -5.12 36.16
C LEU A 37 33.52 -5.50 34.75
N GLN A 38 32.58 -6.43 34.63
CA GLN A 38 31.99 -6.83 33.34
C GLN A 38 30.83 -5.92 32.87
N GLN A 39 30.86 -4.60 33.17
CA GLN A 39 29.77 -3.66 32.83
C GLN A 39 30.20 -2.33 32.18
N SER A 40 31.51 -2.12 31.95
CA SER A 40 32.04 -0.85 31.42
C SER A 40 32.42 -0.88 29.92
N VAL A 41 32.30 -2.03 29.24
CA VAL A 41 32.71 -2.17 27.82
C VAL A 41 31.55 -1.89 26.84
N GLU A 42 30.30 -2.23 27.20
CA GLU A 42 29.13 -2.12 26.31
C GLU A 42 28.59 -0.69 26.10
N ARG A 43 29.15 0.30 26.81
CA ARG A 43 28.77 1.73 26.66
C ARG A 43 29.59 2.48 25.62
N GLY A 44 30.64 1.87 25.03
CA GLY A 44 31.54 2.55 24.09
C GLY A 44 31.17 2.44 22.60
N VAL A 45 30.17 1.63 22.23
CA VAL A 45 29.93 1.21 20.83
C VAL A 45 28.49 1.49 20.39
N ARG A 46 28.00 2.72 20.58
CA ARG A 46 26.63 3.11 20.19
C ARG A 46 26.52 4.44 19.43
N ASP A 47 27.44 5.36 19.64
CA ASP A 47 27.50 6.65 18.93
C ASP A 47 28.27 6.58 17.60
N GLN A 48 28.75 5.38 17.26
CA GLN A 48 29.36 4.92 16.00
C GLN A 48 28.63 5.25 14.68
N GLN A 49 27.32 4.94 14.65
CA GLN A 49 26.66 4.43 13.44
C GLN A 49 25.44 5.23 12.96
N ASN A 50 25.15 6.39 13.56
CA ASN A 50 23.94 7.18 13.25
C ASN A 50 24.23 8.53 12.55
N SER A 51 25.33 8.63 11.79
CA SER A 51 25.73 9.86 11.07
C SER A 51 25.95 9.67 9.55
N LYS A 52 25.66 8.48 9.00
CA LYS A 52 25.90 8.16 7.59
C LYS A 52 24.70 7.54 6.86
N LEU A 53 23.49 7.95 7.25
CA LEU A 53 22.22 7.65 6.58
C LEU A 53 21.43 8.92 6.25
N ALA A 54 22.15 9.89 5.68
CA ALA A 54 21.60 11.00 4.90
C ALA A 54 22.47 11.14 3.64
N GLU A 55 21.90 11.69 2.57
CA GLU A 55 22.58 11.99 1.30
C GLU A 55 23.20 10.80 0.53
N LYS A 56 22.37 10.11 -0.27
CA LYS A 56 22.55 10.17 -1.73
C LYS A 56 21.24 9.87 -2.47
N SER A 57 20.93 10.69 -3.47
CA SER A 57 19.79 10.53 -4.39
C SER A 57 20.22 9.97 -5.76
N GLU A 58 19.23 9.33 -6.40
CA GLU A 58 19.04 9.09 -7.84
C GLU A 58 19.89 8.08 -8.66
N ALA A 59 19.11 7.33 -9.47
CA ALA A 59 19.37 6.76 -10.80
C ALA A 59 20.36 5.59 -11.01
N ALA A 60 19.80 4.36 -11.10
CA ALA A 60 19.67 3.61 -12.37
C ALA A 60 18.72 2.39 -12.20
N GLU A 61 18.04 1.97 -13.27
CA GLU A 61 17.13 0.79 -13.30
C GLU A 61 17.84 -0.45 -13.90
N SER A 62 17.45 -1.67 -13.50
CA SER A 62 17.81 -2.92 -14.21
C SER A 62 17.01 -4.17 -13.73
N ASP A 63 15.67 -4.12 -13.73
CA ASP A 63 14.84 -5.32 -13.51
C ASP A 63 14.59 -6.07 -14.83
N GLU A 64 15.55 -6.87 -15.28
CA GLU A 64 15.53 -7.59 -16.57
C GLU A 64 14.68 -8.89 -16.53
N ASP A 65 13.43 -8.81 -16.06
CA ASP A 65 12.52 -9.96 -16.03
C ASP A 65 11.15 -9.66 -16.65
N SER A 66 11.18 -9.46 -17.98
CA SER A 66 10.02 -9.49 -18.88
C SER A 66 8.81 -8.63 -18.46
N ILE A 67 9.04 -7.44 -17.90
CA ILE A 67 8.01 -6.39 -17.94
C ILE A 67 7.69 -6.15 -19.41
N ARG A 68 6.48 -6.57 -19.80
CA ARG A 68 5.85 -6.16 -21.06
C ARG A 68 5.68 -4.65 -21.03
N TYR A 69 6.69 -3.92 -21.51
CA TYR A 69 6.63 -2.50 -21.79
C TYR A 69 5.59 -2.28 -22.90
N LEU A 70 4.31 -2.24 -22.52
CA LEU A 70 3.21 -1.89 -23.39
C LEU A 70 3.44 -0.46 -23.84
N THR A 71 3.84 -0.32 -25.09
CA THR A 71 4.19 0.93 -25.75
C THR A 71 3.10 1.98 -25.47
N SER A 72 3.53 3.16 -25.01
CA SER A 72 2.76 4.04 -24.11
C SER A 72 1.56 4.77 -24.75
N GLU A 73 0.54 4.02 -25.19
CA GLU A 73 -0.70 4.56 -25.79
C GLU A 73 -2.00 3.98 -25.19
N THR A 74 -1.94 3.05 -24.23
CA THR A 74 -3.17 2.54 -23.58
C THR A 74 -3.68 3.53 -22.53
N PHE A 75 -4.63 4.37 -22.93
CA PHE A 75 -5.38 5.24 -22.02
C PHE A 75 -6.90 5.06 -22.20
N PHE A 76 -7.65 5.54 -21.21
CA PHE A 76 -9.10 5.75 -21.32
C PHE A 76 -9.52 6.98 -20.49
N ASP A 77 -10.54 7.68 -20.93
CA ASP A 77 -11.14 8.81 -20.25
C ASP A 77 -12.54 8.47 -19.71
N MET A 78 -12.98 9.21 -18.69
CA MET A 78 -14.36 9.19 -18.21
C MET A 78 -14.75 10.57 -17.65
N VAL A 79 -15.90 11.08 -18.08
CA VAL A 79 -16.62 12.15 -17.37
C VAL A 79 -17.26 11.56 -16.10
N LEU A 80 -17.14 12.26 -14.98
CA LEU A 80 -17.59 11.79 -13.68
C LEU A 80 -19.06 12.14 -13.43
N ALA A 81 -19.88 11.12 -13.16
CA ALA A 81 -21.27 11.26 -12.76
C ALA A 81 -21.42 11.26 -11.23
N LYS A 82 -22.60 11.66 -10.72
CA LYS A 82 -22.92 11.65 -9.27
C LYS A 82 -22.72 10.28 -8.61
N SER A 83 -22.92 9.19 -9.36
CA SER A 83 -22.59 7.81 -8.94
C SER A 83 -21.10 7.63 -8.64
N HIS A 84 -20.22 8.24 -9.43
CA HIS A 84 -18.77 8.12 -9.32
C HIS A 84 -18.20 8.92 -8.14
N VAL A 85 -18.80 10.06 -7.78
CA VAL A 85 -18.20 11.04 -6.85
C VAL A 85 -19.03 11.44 -5.62
N GLN A 86 -20.30 11.07 -5.52
CA GLN A 86 -21.20 11.58 -4.45
C GLN A 86 -22.11 10.52 -3.83
N GLN A 87 -22.68 9.63 -4.65
CA GLN A 87 -23.72 8.69 -4.21
C GLN A 87 -23.10 7.37 -3.74
N SER A 88 -22.74 6.48 -4.67
CA SER A 88 -22.18 5.16 -4.36
C SER A 88 -20.65 5.13 -4.36
N PHE A 89 -20.00 6.10 -5.01
CA PHE A 89 -18.56 6.12 -5.30
C PHE A 89 -18.12 4.84 -6.04
N GLN A 90 -18.92 4.42 -7.01
CA GLN A 90 -18.63 3.27 -7.88
C GLN A 90 -18.06 3.75 -9.20
N LEU A 91 -16.88 3.26 -9.57
CA LEU A 91 -16.25 3.52 -10.87
C LEU A 91 -16.11 2.22 -11.64
N GLN A 92 -17.10 1.92 -12.48
CA GLN A 92 -17.04 0.79 -13.43
C GLN A 92 -16.16 1.19 -14.62
N LEU A 93 -15.23 0.33 -15.02
CA LEU A 93 -14.30 0.67 -16.11
C LEU A 93 -14.92 0.40 -17.50
N PRO A 94 -14.63 1.23 -18.51
CA PRO A 94 -15.12 1.01 -19.87
C PRO A 94 -14.68 -0.34 -20.45
N ALA A 95 -15.55 -0.97 -21.23
CA ALA A 95 -15.34 -2.31 -21.81
C ALA A 95 -14.12 -2.42 -22.75
N ARG A 96 -13.50 -1.30 -23.15
CA ARG A 96 -12.21 -1.26 -23.86
C ARG A 96 -11.06 -1.63 -22.92
N ILE A 97 -10.79 -0.83 -21.89
CA ILE A 97 -9.67 -1.07 -20.96
C ILE A 97 -9.83 -2.39 -20.18
N VAL A 98 -11.07 -2.80 -19.85
CA VAL A 98 -11.36 -4.08 -19.18
C VAL A 98 -10.86 -5.32 -19.94
N ARG A 99 -10.63 -5.23 -21.26
CA ARG A 99 -10.04 -6.33 -22.06
C ARG A 99 -8.55 -6.51 -21.82
N GLU A 100 -7.85 -5.42 -21.51
CA GLU A 100 -6.40 -5.39 -21.31
C GLU A 100 -6.00 -5.72 -19.85
N LEU A 101 -6.95 -5.62 -18.91
CA LEU A 101 -6.72 -5.85 -17.48
C LEU A 101 -7.01 -7.29 -17.04
N PRO A 102 -6.38 -7.79 -15.95
CA PRO A 102 -6.54 -9.18 -15.49
C PRO A 102 -7.96 -9.51 -15.04
N LYS A 103 -8.41 -10.75 -15.25
CA LYS A 103 -9.72 -11.26 -14.76
C LYS A 103 -9.66 -11.69 -13.29
N ALA A 104 -9.01 -10.88 -12.46
CA ALA A 104 -8.70 -11.13 -11.05
C ALA A 104 -8.97 -9.88 -10.20
N THR A 105 -8.91 -9.99 -8.87
CA THR A 105 -8.76 -8.81 -8.01
C THR A 105 -7.28 -8.46 -7.92
N VAL A 106 -6.89 -7.24 -8.30
CA VAL A 106 -5.49 -6.81 -8.39
C VAL A 106 -5.31 -5.43 -7.73
N PRO A 107 -4.25 -5.21 -6.93
CA PRO A 107 -3.88 -3.89 -6.42
C PRO A 107 -3.68 -2.85 -7.53
N VAL A 108 -4.16 -1.64 -7.31
CA VAL A 108 -4.03 -0.50 -8.23
C VAL A 108 -3.35 0.66 -7.51
N VAL A 109 -2.47 1.36 -8.22
CA VAL A 109 -1.95 2.68 -7.81
C VAL A 109 -2.40 3.74 -8.82
N LEU A 110 -3.14 4.76 -8.35
CA LEU A 110 -3.39 5.98 -9.12
C LEU A 110 -2.33 7.04 -8.76
N ARG A 111 -1.61 7.57 -9.76
CA ARG A 111 -0.61 8.64 -9.60
C ARG A 111 -1.12 9.95 -10.21
N TYR A 112 -1.24 11.00 -9.40
CA TYR A 112 -1.60 12.36 -9.82
C TYR A 112 -0.86 13.38 -8.94
N ASN A 113 -0.37 14.48 -9.53
CA ASN A 113 0.40 15.55 -8.86
C ASN A 113 1.44 15.02 -7.85
N CYS A 114 2.26 14.06 -8.29
CA CYS A 114 3.29 13.36 -7.51
C CYS A 114 2.82 12.58 -6.26
N LYS A 115 1.52 12.58 -5.95
CA LYS A 115 0.90 11.73 -4.91
C LYS A 115 0.46 10.38 -5.51
N ASN A 116 0.26 9.39 -4.64
CA ASN A 116 -0.22 8.05 -4.99
C ASN A 116 -1.42 7.68 -4.13
N TRP A 117 -2.41 7.00 -4.72
CA TRP A 117 -3.57 6.43 -4.04
C TRP A 117 -3.65 4.94 -4.32
N ASN A 118 -3.72 4.14 -3.25
CA ASN A 118 -3.81 2.69 -3.31
C ASN A 118 -5.27 2.24 -3.18
N LEU A 119 -5.69 1.31 -4.04
CA LEU A 119 -7.04 0.74 -4.09
C LEU A 119 -6.99 -0.61 -4.82
N SER A 120 -8.13 -1.27 -5.05
CA SER A 120 -8.19 -2.52 -5.83
C SER A 120 -9.01 -2.38 -7.11
N TYR A 121 -8.59 -3.05 -8.17
CA TYR A 121 -9.43 -3.37 -9.34
C TYR A 121 -10.06 -4.75 -9.13
N ILE A 122 -11.38 -4.85 -9.33
CA ILE A 122 -12.16 -6.08 -9.16
C ILE A 122 -12.54 -6.64 -10.54
N GLY A 123 -11.58 -7.26 -11.23
CA GLY A 123 -11.73 -7.78 -12.59
C GLY A 123 -12.51 -9.11 -12.72
N ASN A 124 -12.70 -9.83 -11.62
CA ASN A 124 -13.34 -11.15 -11.58
C ASN A 124 -14.88 -11.12 -11.44
N CYS A 125 -15.55 -10.07 -11.94
CA CYS A 125 -17.00 -9.91 -11.77
C CYS A 125 -17.71 -9.34 -13.03
N LYS A 126 -19.05 -9.41 -13.05
CA LYS A 126 -19.87 -8.99 -14.22
C LYS A 126 -19.74 -7.50 -14.60
N ALA A 127 -19.34 -6.65 -13.66
CA ALA A 127 -19.12 -5.22 -13.88
C ALA A 127 -17.79 -4.82 -13.21
N PRO A 128 -16.65 -5.02 -13.90
CA PRO A 128 -15.33 -4.69 -13.40
C PRO A 128 -15.20 -3.21 -13.05
N ARG A 129 -14.63 -2.97 -11.87
CA ARG A 129 -14.65 -1.66 -11.22
C ARG A 129 -13.46 -1.48 -10.30
N PHE A 130 -13.21 -0.24 -9.91
CA PHE A 130 -12.45 0.06 -8.70
C PHE A 130 -13.29 -0.22 -7.44
N ASP A 131 -12.60 -0.56 -6.35
CA ASP A 131 -13.19 -0.79 -5.03
C ASP A 131 -13.47 0.52 -4.27
N THR A 132 -13.75 0.40 -2.96
CA THR A 132 -14.04 1.57 -2.11
C THR A 132 -12.87 2.55 -1.96
N GLY A 133 -11.63 2.17 -2.29
CA GLY A 133 -10.47 3.08 -2.28
C GLY A 133 -10.59 4.23 -3.28
N TRP A 134 -11.40 4.08 -4.33
CA TRP A 134 -11.75 5.18 -5.24
C TRP A 134 -12.35 6.40 -4.52
N ARG A 135 -13.08 6.19 -3.41
CA ARG A 135 -13.63 7.27 -2.58
C ARG A 135 -12.56 8.20 -2.04
N ASN A 136 -11.40 7.67 -1.67
CA ASN A 136 -10.30 8.45 -1.13
C ASN A 136 -9.68 9.33 -2.22
N PHE A 137 -9.46 8.76 -3.42
CA PHE A 137 -8.99 9.52 -4.58
C PHE A 137 -9.96 10.65 -4.97
N VAL A 138 -11.28 10.42 -4.90
CA VAL A 138 -12.29 11.46 -5.14
C VAL A 138 -12.22 12.58 -4.10
N ASN A 139 -12.20 12.22 -2.81
CA ASN A 139 -12.22 13.19 -1.73
C ASN A 139 -10.94 14.03 -1.69
N ASP A 140 -9.77 13.40 -1.72
CA ASP A 140 -8.46 14.06 -1.58
C ASP A 140 -8.13 14.99 -2.75
N ASN A 141 -8.69 14.71 -3.94
CA ASN A 141 -8.56 15.55 -5.13
C ASN A 141 -9.80 16.44 -5.36
N ASN A 142 -10.77 16.41 -4.45
CA ASN A 142 -12.01 17.19 -4.48
C ASN A 142 -12.71 17.12 -5.86
N LEU A 143 -12.92 15.91 -6.36
CA LEU A 143 -13.53 15.63 -7.67
C LEU A 143 -15.06 15.82 -7.65
N LYS A 144 -15.59 16.49 -8.68
CA LYS A 144 -17.01 16.83 -8.83
C LYS A 144 -17.69 16.01 -9.94
N SER A 145 -19.02 16.05 -9.98
CA SER A 145 -19.76 15.58 -11.15
C SER A 145 -19.58 16.60 -12.26
N GLY A 146 -19.16 16.15 -13.45
CA GLY A 146 -18.79 17.02 -14.57
C GLY A 146 -17.28 17.20 -14.76
N ASP A 147 -16.45 16.94 -13.74
CA ASP A 147 -15.02 16.74 -13.94
C ASP A 147 -14.79 15.49 -14.81
N ALA A 148 -13.65 15.42 -15.50
CA ALA A 148 -13.24 14.23 -16.22
C ALA A 148 -11.85 13.74 -15.76
N CYS A 149 -11.63 12.44 -15.82
CA CYS A 149 -10.34 11.82 -15.53
C CYS A 149 -9.86 11.02 -16.74
N VAL A 150 -8.62 11.28 -17.18
CA VAL A 150 -7.92 10.47 -18.18
C VAL A 150 -6.91 9.57 -17.44
N PHE A 151 -7.02 8.27 -17.65
CA PHE A 151 -6.21 7.24 -17.01
C PHE A 151 -5.25 6.64 -18.03
N GLU A 152 -3.97 6.97 -17.91
CA GLU A 152 -2.87 6.46 -18.74
C GLU A 152 -2.26 5.23 -18.05
N LEU A 153 -2.38 4.05 -18.66
CA LEU A 153 -1.83 2.81 -18.11
C LEU A 153 -0.29 2.84 -18.19
N LYS A 154 0.37 2.57 -17.06
CA LYS A 154 1.85 2.55 -16.95
C LYS A 154 2.42 1.20 -16.55
N GLU A 155 1.65 0.39 -15.84
CA GLU A 155 2.05 -0.97 -15.48
C GLU A 155 0.80 -1.86 -15.41
N CYS A 156 0.91 -3.11 -15.84
CA CYS A 156 -0.13 -4.12 -15.68
C CYS A 156 0.49 -5.51 -15.57
N SER A 157 0.52 -6.06 -14.37
CA SER A 157 0.87 -7.45 -14.06
C SER A 157 -0.29 -8.12 -13.29
N PRO A 158 -0.18 -9.41 -12.92
CA PRO A 158 -1.11 -10.04 -11.97
C PRO A 158 -1.03 -9.46 -10.53
N GLU A 159 0.10 -8.84 -10.17
CA GLU A 159 0.40 -8.32 -8.83
C GLU A 159 0.10 -6.81 -8.68
N ASN A 160 0.20 -6.03 -9.76
CA ASN A 160 -0.03 -4.58 -9.72
C ASN A 160 -0.56 -4.00 -11.04
N ILE A 161 -1.33 -2.92 -10.92
CA ILE A 161 -1.73 -2.06 -12.04
C ILE A 161 -1.43 -0.61 -11.65
N ARG A 162 -0.68 0.13 -12.47
CA ARG A 162 -0.44 1.57 -12.23
C ARG A 162 -1.06 2.42 -13.33
N PHE A 163 -1.84 3.42 -12.92
CA PHE A 163 -2.34 4.48 -13.81
C PHE A 163 -1.74 5.83 -13.42
N LYS A 164 -1.22 6.57 -14.40
CA LYS A 164 -1.05 8.02 -14.29
C LYS A 164 -2.38 8.66 -14.64
N VAL A 165 -2.93 9.47 -13.73
CA VAL A 165 -4.24 10.11 -13.90
C VAL A 165 -4.03 11.59 -14.20
N HIS A 166 -4.79 12.11 -15.16
CA HIS A 166 -4.94 13.54 -15.43
C HIS A 166 -6.37 13.94 -15.12
N ILE A 167 -6.54 15.01 -14.33
CA ILE A 167 -7.86 15.53 -13.95
C ILE A 167 -8.14 16.78 -14.78
N LEU A 168 -9.24 16.76 -15.52
CA LEU A 168 -9.80 17.90 -16.24
C LEU A 168 -11.02 18.40 -15.45
N ARG A 169 -11.11 19.71 -15.20
CA ARG A 169 -12.22 20.27 -14.42
C ARG A 169 -13.39 20.63 -15.31
N GLY A 170 -14.60 20.31 -14.84
CA GLY A 170 -15.85 20.62 -15.55
C GLY A 170 -16.31 22.07 -15.37
N ASP A 171 -15.77 22.77 -14.37
CA ASP A 171 -16.04 24.20 -14.15
C ASP A 171 -15.31 25.02 -15.25
N LEU A 172 -16.07 25.60 -16.18
CA LEU A 172 -15.53 26.50 -17.20
C LEU A 172 -14.98 27.78 -16.53
N PRO A 173 -13.80 28.31 -16.94
CA PRO A 173 -13.28 29.58 -16.43
C PRO A 173 -14.31 30.72 -16.56
N PRO A 174 -14.47 31.60 -15.55
CA PRO A 174 -15.47 32.68 -15.60
C PRO A 174 -15.37 33.59 -16.84
N GLU A 175 -14.14 33.82 -17.32
CA GLU A 175 -13.81 34.59 -18.52
C GLU A 175 -14.39 33.97 -19.81
N LEU A 176 -14.56 32.65 -19.85
CA LEU A 176 -15.13 31.93 -20.99
C LEU A 176 -16.66 31.73 -20.82
N ALA A 177 -17.18 31.73 -19.60
CA ALA A 177 -18.61 31.66 -19.35
C ALA A 177 -19.35 32.89 -19.90
N THR A 178 -18.86 34.10 -19.60
CA THR A 178 -19.42 35.36 -20.13
C THR A 178 -19.26 35.51 -21.63
N ALA A 179 -18.20 34.95 -22.23
CA ALA A 179 -18.04 34.91 -23.69
C ALA A 179 -19.13 34.08 -24.38
N VAL A 180 -19.56 32.95 -23.80
CA VAL A 180 -20.66 32.12 -24.34
C VAL A 180 -21.99 32.86 -24.25
N GLU A 181 -22.24 33.61 -23.17
CA GLU A 181 -23.43 34.44 -23.02
C GLU A 181 -23.48 35.62 -24.00
N THR A 182 -22.31 36.22 -24.30
CA THR A 182 -22.22 37.45 -25.13
C THR A 182 -22.41 37.19 -26.63
N HIS A 183 -22.05 36.00 -27.13
CA HIS A 183 -22.21 35.64 -28.55
C HIS A 183 -23.50 34.85 -28.87
N GLY A 184 -24.40 34.68 -27.89
CA GLY A 184 -25.70 34.02 -28.06
C GLY A 184 -26.77 34.85 -28.78
N THR A 185 -26.40 35.91 -29.49
CA THR A 185 -27.34 36.85 -30.12
C THR A 185 -28.07 36.21 -31.30
N LYS A 186 -29.36 35.90 -31.09
CA LYS A 186 -30.33 35.89 -32.19
C LYS A 186 -30.37 37.31 -32.74
N ASP A 187 -29.92 37.49 -33.98
CA ASP A 187 -30.46 38.44 -34.98
C ASP A 187 -29.49 38.52 -36.18
N ASN A 188 -29.69 37.61 -37.12
CA ASN A 188 -29.31 37.75 -38.54
C ASN A 188 -30.01 36.63 -39.31
N PRO A 189 -31.20 36.86 -39.90
CA PRO A 189 -31.74 35.94 -40.89
C PRO A 189 -30.79 35.92 -42.10
N ILE A 190 -30.45 34.73 -42.59
CA ILE A 190 -29.78 34.59 -43.88
C ILE A 190 -30.87 34.75 -44.93
N ASP A 191 -30.94 35.93 -45.56
CA ASP A 191 -31.77 36.13 -46.74
C ASP A 191 -31.19 35.31 -47.91
N VAL A 192 -32.07 34.69 -48.69
CA VAL A 192 -31.71 33.84 -49.83
C VAL A 192 -32.65 34.19 -51.00
N ASP A 193 -32.17 35.07 -51.88
CA ASP A 193 -32.70 35.32 -53.23
C ASP A 193 -32.51 34.09 -54.15
#